data_AF-A0A9C8W0N6-F1
#
_entry.id   AF-A0A9C8W0N6-F1
#
_cell.length_a   1.000
_cell.length_b   1.000
_cell.length_c   1.000
_cell.angle_alpha   90.00
_cell.angle_beta   90.00
_cell.angle_gamma   90.00
#
_symmetry.space_group_name_H-M   'P 1'
#
loop_
_entity.id
_entity.type
_entity.pdbx_description
1 polymer ?
#
loop_
_entity_poly.entity_id
_entity_poly.type
_entity_poly.pdbx_seq_one_letter_code
_entity_poly.pdbx_strand_id
1 'polypeptide(L)' 'MYRVIPALLLSLIAVTAFAAAPAFDKIDANKDGALSVKEAASAGISKKMFTSADLDHDQKLNMDEYKALMAQFK' A
#
# COMPACT_ATOMS: atom_id res chain seq x y z
N MET A 1 15.49 46.60 -5.28
CA MET A 1 15.63 45.61 -6.36
C MET A 1 16.05 44.29 -5.73
N TYR A 2 15.17 43.28 -5.67
CA TYR A 2 15.49 41.95 -5.10
C TYR A 2 15.32 40.91 -6.22
N ARG A 3 16.42 40.24 -6.60
CA ARG A 3 16.42 39.06 -7.48
C ARG A 3 17.14 37.95 -6.72
N VAL A 4 16.40 36.98 -6.21
CA VAL A 4 16.87 35.68 -5.71
C VAL A 4 15.90 34.62 -6.27
N ILE A 5 16.31 33.91 -7.32
CA ILE A 5 16.61 32.46 -7.39
C ILE A 5 15.45 31.59 -6.84
N PRO A 6 14.87 30.67 -7.65
CA PRO A 6 13.64 29.99 -7.29
C PRO A 6 13.91 29.00 -6.16
N ALA A 7 13.48 29.38 -4.96
CA ALA A 7 13.20 28.41 -3.93
C ALA A 7 11.96 27.61 -4.34
N LEU A 8 11.99 26.33 -4.00
CA LEU A 8 11.01 25.75 -3.08
C LEU A 8 10.28 24.52 -3.66
N LEU A 9 10.35 23.46 -2.84
CA LEU A 9 9.44 22.33 -2.75
C LEU A 9 9.53 21.28 -3.86
N LEU A 10 10.59 20.47 -3.76
CA LEU A 10 10.44 19.05 -4.05
C LEU A 10 9.41 18.51 -3.04
N SER A 11 8.22 18.19 -3.54
CA SER A 11 7.08 17.75 -2.76
C SER A 11 7.44 16.52 -1.94
N LEU A 12 7.59 16.66 -0.62
CA LEU A 12 7.33 15.54 0.26
C LEU A 12 5.84 15.28 0.17
N ILE A 13 5.51 14.28 -0.64
CA ILE A 13 4.15 13.81 -0.85
C ILE A 13 3.55 13.53 0.52
N ALA A 14 2.44 14.19 0.73
CA ALA A 14 1.67 14.22 1.93
C ALA A 14 1.16 12.82 2.30
N VAL A 15 0.91 12.65 3.61
CA VAL A 15 -0.22 11.87 4.15
C VAL A 15 -0.05 10.35 4.00
N THR A 16 -0.09 9.53 5.06
CA THR A 16 -1.22 9.40 5.97
C THR A 16 -0.86 8.54 7.17
N ALA A 17 -1.37 8.93 8.34
CA ALA A 17 -1.42 8.07 9.51
C ALA A 17 -2.18 6.75 9.23
N PHE A 18 -1.60 5.67 9.76
CA PHE A 18 -2.20 4.37 10.01
C PHE A 18 -3.63 4.47 10.57
N ALA A 19 -4.62 3.83 9.94
CA ALA A 19 -5.83 3.23 10.54
C ALA A 19 -6.78 2.79 9.40
N ALA A 20 -7.30 1.57 9.29
CA ALA A 20 -7.30 0.41 10.17
C ALA A 20 -7.49 -0.86 9.32
N ALA A 21 -6.44 -1.27 8.60
CA ALA A 21 -6.37 -2.60 8.04
C ALA A 21 -5.42 -3.46 8.88
N PRO A 22 -5.64 -4.79 8.94
CA PRO A 22 -4.73 -5.70 9.64
C PRO A 22 -3.30 -5.42 9.16
N ALA A 23 -2.38 -5.17 10.10
CA ALA A 23 -0.99 -4.90 9.74
C ALA A 23 -0.49 -5.99 8.80
N PHE A 24 0.19 -5.61 7.72
CA PHE A 24 0.72 -6.53 6.71
C PHE A 24 1.43 -7.73 7.35
N ASP A 25 2.30 -7.48 8.34
CA ASP A 25 3.03 -8.49 9.11
C ASP A 25 2.15 -9.48 9.90
N LYS A 26 0.88 -9.14 10.16
CA LYS A 26 -0.09 -10.04 10.79
C LYS A 26 -0.76 -10.97 9.80
N ILE A 27 -0.77 -10.59 8.52
CA ILE A 27 -1.40 -11.36 7.44
C ILE A 27 -0.35 -12.24 6.74
N ASP A 28 0.85 -11.70 6.57
CA ASP A 28 2.04 -12.38 6.03
C ASP A 28 2.53 -13.45 7.02
N ALA A 29 1.94 -14.64 6.93
CA ALA A 29 2.17 -15.72 7.87
C ALA A 29 3.51 -16.42 7.60
N ASN A 30 3.89 -16.49 6.32
CA ASN A 30 5.16 -17.06 5.88
C ASN A 30 6.32 -16.06 5.90
N LYS A 31 6.05 -14.76 6.12
CA LYS A 31 7.03 -13.67 6.18
C LYS A 31 7.88 -13.58 4.93
N ASP A 32 7.26 -13.82 3.78
CA ASP A 32 7.94 -13.76 2.50
C ASP A 32 7.94 -12.35 1.88
N GLY A 33 7.25 -11.39 2.52
CA GLY A 33 7.14 -10.02 2.05
C GLY A 33 6.02 -9.79 1.03
N ALA A 34 5.15 -10.77 0.81
CA ALA A 34 3.98 -10.68 -0.06
C ALA A 34 2.77 -11.43 0.52
N LEU A 35 1.57 -10.85 0.40
CA LEU A 35 0.34 -11.55 0.78
C LEU A 35 -0.15 -12.38 -0.39
N SER A 36 -0.12 -13.68 -0.24
CA SER A 36 -0.79 -14.57 -1.20
C SER A 36 -2.32 -14.40 -1.13
N VAL A 37 -3.03 -14.82 -2.17
CA VAL A 37 -4.51 -14.86 -2.19
C VAL A 37 -5.10 -15.55 -0.95
N LYS A 38 -4.42 -16.59 -0.43
CA LYS A 38 -4.87 -17.33 0.76
C LYS A 38 -4.73 -16.52 2.04
N GLU A 39 -3.62 -15.80 2.19
CA GLU A 39 -3.36 -14.94 3.34
C GLU A 39 -4.26 -13.72 3.31
N ALA A 40 -4.41 -13.09 2.15
CA ALA A 40 -5.36 -12.02 1.93
C ALA A 40 -6.80 -12.46 2.26
N ALA A 41 -7.24 -13.62 1.77
CA ALA A 41 -8.55 -14.17 2.10
C ALA A 41 -8.72 -14.44 3.60
N SER A 42 -7.68 -14.93 4.28
CA SER A 42 -7.67 -15.18 5.72
C SER A 42 -7.76 -13.88 6.53
N ALA A 43 -7.28 -12.77 5.98
CA ALA A 43 -7.43 -11.43 6.55
C ALA A 43 -8.75 -10.73 6.19
N GLY A 44 -9.66 -11.41 5.47
CA GLY A 44 -10.93 -10.83 5.04
C GLY A 44 -10.83 -9.94 3.80
N ILE A 45 -9.69 -9.94 3.10
CA ILE A 45 -9.54 -9.25 1.82
C ILE A 45 -10.30 -10.07 0.77
N SER A 46 -11.37 -9.48 0.25
CA SER A 46 -12.14 -10.08 -0.84
C SER A 46 -11.33 -10.11 -2.13
N LYS A 47 -11.59 -11.09 -3.00
CA LYS A 47 -10.92 -11.21 -4.31
C LYS A 47 -10.98 -9.92 -5.14
N LYS A 48 -12.06 -9.15 -5.05
CA LYS A 48 -12.17 -7.85 -5.74
C LYS A 48 -11.16 -6.82 -5.22
N MET A 49 -10.97 -6.74 -3.90
CA MET A 49 -9.97 -5.86 -3.29
C MET A 49 -8.57 -6.34 -3.64
N PHE A 50 -8.36 -7.65 -3.59
CA PHE A 50 -7.10 -8.27 -3.98
C PHE A 50 -6.71 -7.91 -5.42
N THR A 51 -7.60 -8.18 -6.39
CA THR A 51 -7.37 -7.83 -7.81
C THR A 51 -7.25 -6.32 -8.04
N SER A 52 -7.83 -5.49 -7.18
CA SER A 52 -7.68 -4.03 -7.30
C SER A 52 -6.30 -3.53 -6.85
N ALA A 53 -5.58 -4.31 -6.05
CA ALA A 53 -4.24 -3.97 -5.59
C ALA A 53 -3.11 -4.78 -6.22
N ASP A 54 -3.43 -5.96 -6.75
CA ASP A 54 -2.56 -6.80 -7.56
C ASP A 54 -2.42 -6.10 -8.93
N LEU A 55 -1.50 -5.13 -9.01
CA LEU A 55 -1.33 -4.26 -10.18
C LEU A 55 -0.46 -4.95 -11.24
N ASP A 56 0.44 -5.83 -10.81
CA ASP A 56 1.31 -6.61 -11.68
C ASP A 56 0.72 -7.99 -12.06
N HIS A 57 -0.43 -8.34 -11.49
CA HIS A 57 -1.18 -9.57 -11.75
C HIS A 57 -0.39 -10.84 -11.40
N ASP A 58 0.50 -10.75 -10.41
CA ASP A 58 1.34 -11.87 -9.95
C ASP A 58 0.62 -12.80 -8.95
N GLN A 59 -0.65 -12.49 -8.65
CA GLN A 59 -1.49 -13.20 -7.68
C GLN A 59 -0.95 -13.12 -6.24
N LYS A 60 -0.21 -12.06 -5.92
CA LYS A 60 0.25 -11.68 -4.59
C LYS A 60 0.02 -10.18 -4.39
N LEU A 61 0.19 -9.73 -3.15
CA LEU A 61 0.22 -8.30 -2.83
C LEU A 61 1.50 -8.04 -2.07
N ASN A 62 2.46 -7.39 -2.72
CA ASN A 62 3.66 -6.96 -2.01
C ASN A 62 3.32 -5.81 -1.03
N MET A 63 4.30 -5.43 -0.20
CA MET A 63 4.12 -4.36 0.78
C MET A 63 3.70 -3.02 0.14
N ASP A 64 4.17 -2.71 -1.06
CA ASP A 64 3.90 -1.44 -1.73
C ASP A 64 2.52 -1.42 -2.40
N GLU A 65 2.10 -2.53 -3.01
CA GLU A 65 0.74 -2.76 -3.50
C GLU A 65 -0.29 -2.74 -2.37
N TYR A 66 0.04 -3.36 -1.24
CA TYR A 66 -0.80 -3.33 -0.05
C TYR A 66 -0.93 -1.90 0.51
N LYS A 67 0.14 -1.11 0.53
CA LYS A 67 0.07 0.31 0.90
C LYS A 67 -0.77 1.10 -0.11
N ALA A 68 -0.61 0.84 -1.40
CA ALA A 68 -1.37 1.50 -2.45
C ALA A 68 -2.87 1.19 -2.34
N LEU A 69 -3.23 -0.08 -2.07
CA LEU A 69 -4.58 -0.50 -1.68
C LEU A 69 -5.07 0.40 -0.54
N MET A 70 -4.36 0.41 0.60
CA MET A 70 -4.78 1.17 1.78
C MET A 70 -4.90 2.68 1.54
N ALA A 71 -4.03 3.24 0.71
CA ALA A 71 -4.10 4.63 0.30
C ALA A 71 -5.32 4.92 -0.60
N GLN A 72 -5.74 3.95 -1.43
CA GLN A 72 -6.90 4.04 -2.32
C GLN A 72 -8.24 3.85 -1.58
N PHE A 73 -8.25 3.13 -0.45
CA PHE A 73 -9.45 2.89 0.39
C PHE A 73 -9.71 3.97 1.45
N LYS A 74 -8.97 5.09 1.44
CA LYS A 74 -9.22 6.26 2.29
C LYS A 74 -10.22 7.22 1.65
#